data_AF-A0A942EYW7-F1
#
_entry.id   AF-A0A942EYW7-F1
#
_cell.length_a   1.000
_cell.length_b   1.000
_cell.length_c   1.000
_cell.angle_alpha   90.00
_cell.angle_beta   90.00
_cell.angle_gamma   90.00
#
_symmetry.space_group_name_H-M   'P 1'
#
loop_
_entity.id
_entity.type
_entity.pdbx_description
1 polymer ?
#
loop_
_entity_poly.entity_id
_entity_poly.type
_entity_poly.pdbx_seq_one_letter_code
_entity_poly.pdbx_strand_id
1 'polypeptide(L)'
;MNDGQIIGKRKDGVARLKLANMLSLCIIGRIIMINNTSLQKWNRLAQKQLNQQFVNQIVTGLQCSPLEANAILEAVYKVYASYFETSGTLKPGQILFPVVSVETPSNTPLSESKQVTVVLTLDACQKDLRIREKLGVTGLRLHRIQRVAHEAFQQGGLLTVEDLANRLLNCGQRTLSRDIKTLKNNQYIPWQKQSDQSVPRAEECLSIL
;
A
#
# COMPACT_ATOMS: atom_id res chain seq x y z
N MET A 1 -74.31 32.73 22.79
CA MET A 1 -73.73 31.54 22.13
C MET A 1 -72.22 31.69 22.30
N ASN A 2 -71.69 31.42 23.50
CA ASN A 2 -71.08 30.16 23.97
C ASN A 2 -69.96 29.68 23.02
N ASP A 3 -68.71 29.47 23.42
CA ASP A 3 -68.16 29.08 24.72
C ASP A 3 -66.71 29.55 24.87
N GLY A 4 -66.34 29.98 26.09
CA GLY A 4 -64.97 30.28 26.51
C GLY A 4 -64.50 29.27 27.57
N GLN A 5 -63.33 28.68 27.31
CA GLN A 5 -62.65 27.62 28.07
C GLN A 5 -62.48 27.90 29.58
N ILE A 6 -62.62 26.84 30.40
CA ILE A 6 -61.90 26.71 31.69
C ILE A 6 -61.25 25.31 31.81
N ILE A 7 -60.05 25.37 32.37
CA ILE A 7 -58.94 24.42 32.48
C ILE A 7 -59.22 23.23 33.41
N GLY A 8 -58.85 22.01 32.98
CA GLY A 8 -58.79 20.81 33.81
C GLY A 8 -57.37 20.39 34.15
N LYS A 9 -57.05 20.30 35.46
CA LYS A 9 -55.78 19.85 36.04
C LYS A 9 -55.54 18.33 35.88
N ARG A 10 -54.29 17.92 35.61
CA ARG A 10 -53.72 16.59 35.96
C ARG A 10 -52.25 16.80 36.39
N LYS A 11 -51.99 16.82 37.71
CA LYS A 11 -51.48 15.73 38.58
C LYS A 11 -50.00 15.38 38.34
N ASP A 12 -49.17 15.97 39.20
CA ASP A 12 -47.74 15.72 39.36
C ASP A 12 -47.47 14.28 39.83
N GLY A 13 -46.60 13.58 39.12
CA GLY A 13 -46.04 12.30 39.54
C GLY A 13 -44.74 12.52 40.31
N VAL A 14 -44.79 12.42 41.63
CA VAL A 14 -43.58 12.35 42.48
C VAL A 14 -43.62 11.04 43.27
N ALA A 15 -42.86 10.04 42.83
CA ALA A 15 -42.56 8.85 43.62
C ALA A 15 -41.11 8.37 43.41
N ARG A 16 -40.25 8.88 44.30
CA ARG A 16 -39.19 8.15 45.04
C ARG A 16 -38.04 7.49 44.25
N LEU A 17 -37.05 8.36 44.03
CA LEU A 17 -35.61 8.12 44.09
C LEU A 17 -35.19 7.31 45.33
N LYS A 18 -34.85 6.00 45.22
CA LYS A 18 -33.99 5.29 46.22
C LYS A 18 -33.47 3.88 45.88
N LEU A 19 -33.39 3.46 44.61
CA LEU A 19 -32.80 2.14 44.27
C LEU A 19 -31.84 2.13 43.07
N ALA A 20 -31.39 3.28 42.57
CA ALA A 20 -30.59 3.35 41.35
C ALA A 20 -29.09 3.65 41.56
N ASN A 21 -28.60 3.67 42.81
CA ASN A 21 -27.18 4.01 43.09
C ASN A 21 -26.28 2.82 43.46
N MET A 22 -26.79 1.58 43.48
CA MET A 22 -25.96 0.38 43.72
C MET A 22 -25.64 -0.42 42.44
N LEU A 23 -26.28 -0.10 41.31
CA LEU A 23 -25.85 -0.62 40.00
C LEU A 23 -24.86 0.30 39.26
N SER A 24 -24.64 1.52 39.74
CA SER A 24 -23.77 2.49 39.06
C SER A 24 -22.27 2.23 39.25
N LEU A 25 -21.87 1.38 40.21
CA LEU A 25 -20.45 1.16 40.54
C LEU A 25 -19.87 -0.15 39.98
N CYS A 26 -20.70 -1.12 39.60
CA CYS A 26 -20.21 -2.39 39.04
C CYS A 26 -20.01 -2.38 37.51
N ILE A 27 -20.51 -1.36 36.80
CA ILE A 27 -20.45 -1.30 35.32
C ILE A 27 -19.25 -0.47 34.83
N ILE A 28 -18.67 0.39 35.68
CA ILE A 28 -17.57 1.31 35.29
C ILE A 28 -16.18 0.62 35.38
N GLY A 29 -16.08 -0.55 36.00
CA GLY A 29 -14.82 -1.29 36.18
C GLY A 29 -14.34 -2.12 34.98
N ARG A 30 -15.11 -2.18 33.87
CA ARG A 30 -14.56 -2.61 32.59
C ARG A 30 -14.26 -1.35 31.80
N ILE A 31 -13.09 -0.79 32.06
CA ILE A 31 -12.39 0.05 31.10
C ILE A 31 -12.35 -0.79 29.82
N ILE A 32 -13.28 -0.55 28.91
CA ILE A 32 -13.15 -0.97 27.52
C ILE A 32 -11.94 -0.18 27.07
N MET A 33 -10.77 -0.78 27.22
CA MET A 33 -9.55 -0.31 26.60
C MET A 33 -9.89 -0.37 25.12
N ILE A 34 -10.26 0.78 24.55
CA ILE A 34 -10.46 0.95 23.12
C ILE A 34 -9.07 0.68 22.53
N ASN A 35 -8.79 -0.58 22.21
CA ASN A 35 -7.56 -0.97 21.58
C ASN A 35 -7.56 -0.25 20.25
N ASN A 36 -6.80 0.84 20.15
CA ASN A 36 -6.72 1.64 18.95
C ASN A 36 -5.88 0.87 17.92
N THR A 37 -6.51 -0.16 17.33
CA THR A 37 -5.92 -1.06 16.33
C THR A 37 -5.41 -0.32 15.10
N SER A 38 -5.80 0.95 14.92
CA SER A 38 -5.26 1.83 13.88
C SER A 38 -3.79 2.18 14.12
N LEU A 39 -3.37 2.38 15.38
CA LEU A 39 -1.98 2.69 15.75
C LEU A 39 -1.06 1.48 15.54
N GLN A 40 -1.57 0.26 15.78
CA GLN A 40 -0.82 -0.99 15.60
C GLN A 40 -0.90 -1.55 14.17
N LYS A 41 -1.68 -0.92 13.27
CA LYS A 41 -1.95 -1.40 11.92
C LYS A 41 -0.66 -1.59 11.11
N TRP A 42 0.26 -0.64 11.17
CA TRP A 42 1.50 -0.68 10.39
C TRP A 42 2.44 -1.78 10.88
N ASN A 43 2.59 -1.91 12.19
CA ASN A 43 3.38 -2.99 12.80
C ASN A 43 2.85 -4.36 12.37
N ARG A 44 1.52 -4.57 12.41
CA ARG A 44 0.90 -5.82 11.99
C ARG A 44 1.07 -6.12 10.48
N LEU A 45 1.10 -5.09 9.63
CA LEU A 45 1.38 -5.25 8.19
C LEU A 45 2.85 -5.59 7.94
N ALA A 46 3.78 -4.95 8.66
CA ALA A 46 5.21 -5.23 8.57
C ALA A 46 5.55 -6.68 8.97
N GLN A 47 4.81 -7.26 9.93
CA GLN A 47 4.98 -8.67 10.34
C GLN A 47 4.74 -9.69 9.21
N LYS A 48 4.04 -9.32 8.13
CA LYS A 48 3.76 -10.22 7.00
C LYS A 48 4.84 -10.20 5.91
N GLN A 49 5.95 -9.50 6.10
CA GLN A 49 7.02 -9.40 5.12
C GLN A 49 7.97 -10.60 5.19
N LEU A 50 8.52 -11.00 4.04
CA LEU A 50 9.44 -12.14 3.98
C LEU A 50 10.71 -11.90 4.82
N ASN A 51 11.24 -10.68 4.81
CA ASN A 51 12.38 -10.31 5.67
C ASN A 51 12.03 -10.49 7.15
N GLN A 52 10.82 -10.11 7.56
CA GLN A 52 10.37 -10.29 8.93
C GLN A 52 10.11 -11.76 9.26
N GLN A 53 9.62 -12.56 8.32
CA GLN A 53 9.54 -14.02 8.48
C GLN A 53 10.91 -14.64 8.69
N PHE A 54 11.91 -14.24 7.88
CA PHE A 54 13.30 -14.69 8.03
C PHE A 54 13.85 -14.33 9.41
N VAL A 55 13.72 -13.06 9.82
CA VAL A 55 14.15 -12.59 11.15
C VAL A 55 13.46 -13.38 12.26
N ASN A 56 12.14 -13.61 12.16
CA ASN A 56 11.40 -14.38 13.16
C ASN A 56 11.88 -15.84 13.24
N GLN A 57 12.19 -16.47 12.10
CA GLN A 57 12.76 -17.83 12.05
C GLN A 57 14.14 -17.87 12.72
N ILE A 58 15.00 -16.88 12.46
CA ILE A 58 16.34 -16.79 13.06
C ILE A 58 16.26 -16.55 14.57
N VAL A 59 15.43 -15.61 15.02
CA VAL A 59 15.21 -15.35 16.46
C VAL A 59 14.72 -16.61 17.17
N THR A 60 13.74 -17.32 16.59
CA THR A 60 13.16 -18.51 17.22
C THR A 60 14.10 -19.70 17.17
N GLY A 61 14.77 -19.92 16.03
CA GLY A 61 15.63 -21.08 15.80
C GLY A 61 17.00 -20.98 16.47
N LEU A 62 17.56 -19.78 16.57
CA LEU A 62 18.89 -19.54 17.16
C LEU A 62 18.84 -18.89 18.55
N GLN A 63 17.65 -18.53 19.05
CA GLN A 63 17.45 -17.84 20.33
C GLN A 63 18.26 -16.54 20.48
N CYS A 64 18.49 -15.84 19.36
CA CYS A 64 19.23 -14.58 19.32
C CYS A 64 18.30 -13.36 19.40
N SER A 65 18.87 -12.20 19.69
CA SER A 65 18.12 -10.93 19.70
C SER A 65 17.68 -10.51 18.29
N PRO A 66 16.60 -9.72 18.15
CA PRO A 66 16.18 -9.19 16.86
C PRO A 66 17.27 -8.36 16.16
N LEU A 67 18.16 -7.71 16.92
CA LEU A 67 19.27 -6.95 16.36
C LEU A 67 20.26 -7.88 15.66
N GLU A 68 20.66 -8.96 16.33
CA GLU A 68 21.55 -9.98 15.75
C GLU A 68 20.91 -10.65 14.53
N ALA A 69 19.62 -10.99 14.60
CA ALA A 69 18.90 -11.57 13.47
C ALA A 69 18.84 -10.64 12.24
N ASN A 70 18.67 -9.34 12.45
CA ASN A 70 18.76 -8.35 11.36
C ASN A 70 20.19 -8.25 10.81
N ALA A 71 21.22 -8.27 11.67
CA ALA A 71 22.61 -8.27 11.21
C ALA A 71 22.93 -9.51 10.36
N ILE A 72 22.37 -10.67 10.72
CA ILE A 72 22.47 -11.90 9.91
C ILE A 72 21.78 -11.73 8.56
N LEU A 73 20.56 -11.17 8.53
CA LEU A 73 19.85 -10.90 7.26
C LEU A 73 20.68 -9.99 6.34
N GLU A 74 21.26 -8.92 6.88
CA GLU A 74 22.14 -8.02 6.11
C GLU A 74 23.42 -8.73 5.64
N ALA A 75 24.02 -9.59 6.46
CA ALA A 75 25.17 -10.39 6.07
C ALA A 75 24.85 -11.36 4.92
N VAL A 76 23.67 -11.99 4.95
CA VAL A 76 23.18 -12.85 3.86
C VAL A 76 23.07 -12.05 2.57
N TYR A 77 22.42 -10.88 2.60
CA TYR A 77 22.36 -10.03 1.42
C TYR A 77 23.75 -9.61 0.93
N LYS A 78 24.66 -9.26 1.83
CA LYS A 78 26.02 -8.83 1.45
C LYS A 78 26.85 -9.95 0.81
N VAL A 79 26.80 -11.15 1.37
CA VAL A 79 27.64 -12.29 0.92
C VAL A 79 27.05 -12.97 -0.32
N TYR A 80 25.72 -13.11 -0.38
CA TYR A 80 25.05 -13.83 -1.45
C TYR A 80 24.42 -12.93 -2.52
N ALA A 81 24.58 -11.60 -2.43
CA ALA A 81 24.06 -10.63 -3.42
C ALA A 81 24.29 -11.08 -4.87
N SER A 82 25.54 -11.39 -5.21
CA SER A 82 25.92 -11.78 -6.57
C SER A 82 25.28 -13.10 -7.04
N TYR A 83 24.95 -14.00 -6.11
CA TYR A 83 24.24 -15.24 -6.42
C TYR A 83 22.74 -15.03 -6.59
N PHE A 84 22.14 -14.11 -5.83
CA PHE A 84 20.74 -13.69 -6.02
C PHE A 84 20.52 -12.92 -7.33
N GLU A 85 21.56 -12.33 -7.90
CA GLU A 85 21.52 -11.68 -9.21
C GLU A 85 21.65 -12.69 -10.36
N THR A 86 22.21 -13.88 -10.10
CA THR A 86 22.53 -14.89 -11.12
C THR A 86 21.47 -15.99 -11.22
N SER A 87 20.76 -16.30 -10.14
CA SER A 87 19.60 -17.18 -10.21
C SER A 87 18.40 -16.39 -10.75
N GLY A 88 17.78 -16.86 -11.84
CA GLY A 88 16.53 -16.30 -12.40
C GLY A 88 15.30 -16.39 -11.47
N THR A 89 15.52 -16.38 -10.17
CA THR A 89 14.53 -16.43 -9.09
C THR A 89 14.07 -15.02 -8.76
N LEU A 90 12.79 -14.75 -9.03
CA LEU A 90 12.11 -13.53 -8.62
C LEU A 90 12.34 -13.22 -7.14
N LYS A 91 12.70 -11.97 -6.82
CA LYS A 91 12.76 -11.54 -5.42
C LYS A 91 11.34 -11.46 -4.85
N PRO A 92 11.18 -11.62 -3.52
CA PRO A 92 9.87 -11.47 -2.88
C PRO A 92 9.23 -10.12 -3.20
N GLY A 93 7.96 -10.14 -3.61
CA GLY A 93 7.24 -8.93 -4.05
C GLY A 93 7.48 -8.55 -5.52
N GLN A 94 8.32 -9.30 -6.25
CA GLN A 94 8.47 -9.20 -7.69
C GLN A 94 7.59 -10.24 -8.42
N ILE A 95 7.21 -9.91 -9.66
CA ILE A 95 6.45 -10.78 -10.55
C ILE A 95 7.06 -10.74 -11.96
N LEU A 96 6.92 -11.85 -12.70
CA LEU A 96 7.06 -11.83 -14.16
C LEU A 96 5.75 -11.35 -14.77
N PHE A 97 5.81 -10.36 -15.65
CA PHE A 97 4.63 -9.75 -16.25
C PHE A 97 4.83 -9.57 -17.76
N PRO A 98 3.94 -10.10 -18.60
CA PRO A 98 4.00 -9.88 -20.05
C PRO A 98 3.47 -8.48 -20.38
N VAL A 99 4.26 -7.76 -21.18
CA VAL A 99 4.01 -6.38 -21.61
C VAL A 99 4.24 -6.23 -23.11
N VAL A 100 3.76 -5.13 -23.69
CA VAL A 100 4.00 -4.81 -25.11
C VAL A 100 5.46 -4.38 -25.28
N SER A 101 6.13 -4.81 -26.34
CA SER A 101 7.50 -4.40 -26.63
C SER A 101 7.55 -2.93 -27.05
N VAL A 102 8.58 -2.20 -26.62
CA VAL A 102 8.87 -0.81 -27.05
C VAL A 102 9.10 -0.73 -28.58
N GLU A 103 9.52 -1.82 -29.21
CA GLU A 103 9.73 -1.90 -30.66
C GLU A 103 8.42 -2.00 -31.47
N THR A 104 7.27 -2.15 -30.80
CA THR A 104 5.98 -2.30 -31.48
C THR A 104 5.53 -0.98 -32.10
N PRO A 105 5.18 -0.95 -33.40
CA PRO A 105 4.67 0.25 -34.05
C PRO A 105 3.39 0.77 -33.41
N SER A 106 3.24 2.11 -33.37
CA SER A 106 2.05 2.81 -32.88
C SER A 106 0.85 2.68 -33.83
N ASN A 107 0.35 1.47 -34.05
CA ASN A 107 -0.98 1.16 -34.61
C ASN A 107 -1.26 -0.36 -34.69
N THR A 108 -0.37 -1.20 -34.16
CA THR A 108 -0.54 -2.65 -34.22
C THR A 108 -1.63 -3.08 -33.23
N PRO A 109 -2.63 -3.88 -33.65
CA PRO A 109 -3.61 -4.41 -32.71
C PRO A 109 -2.89 -5.27 -31.67
N LEU A 110 -3.40 -5.30 -30.43
CA LEU A 110 -2.75 -6.01 -29.32
C LEU A 110 -2.54 -7.50 -29.63
N SER A 111 -3.43 -8.10 -30.43
CA SER A 111 -3.33 -9.48 -30.93
C SER A 111 -2.11 -9.75 -31.80
N GLU A 112 -1.56 -8.72 -32.44
CA GLU A 112 -0.40 -8.80 -33.36
C GLU A 112 0.84 -8.09 -32.77
N SER A 113 0.70 -7.51 -31.58
CA SER A 113 1.80 -6.81 -30.90
C SER A 113 2.87 -7.78 -30.39
N LYS A 114 4.14 -7.41 -30.52
CA LYS A 114 5.25 -8.17 -29.95
C LYS A 114 5.21 -8.03 -28.43
N GLN A 115 5.16 -9.14 -27.71
CA GLN A 115 5.16 -9.14 -26.24
C GLN A 115 6.53 -9.51 -25.69
N VAL A 116 6.92 -8.88 -24.59
CA VAL A 116 8.15 -9.19 -23.83
C VAL A 116 7.74 -9.45 -22.38
N THR A 117 8.38 -10.42 -21.73
CA THR A 117 8.16 -10.66 -20.30
C THR A 117 9.20 -9.90 -19.49
N VAL A 118 8.74 -9.09 -18.55
CA VAL A 118 9.58 -8.25 -17.70
C VAL A 118 9.39 -8.59 -16.22
N VAL A 119 10.37 -8.29 -15.39
CA VAL A 119 10.30 -8.42 -13.93
C VAL A 119 9.84 -7.09 -13.34
N LEU A 120 8.72 -7.09 -12.60
CA LEU A 120 8.16 -5.90 -11.94
C LEU A 120 8.13 -6.06 -10.43
N THR A 121 8.49 -5.02 -9.69
CA THR A 121 8.47 -4.98 -8.22
C THR A 121 7.17 -4.34 -7.71
N LEU A 122 6.15 -5.16 -7.46
CA LEU A 122 4.85 -4.71 -6.95
C LEU A 122 4.87 -4.35 -5.47
N ASP A 123 5.68 -5.03 -4.66
CA ASP A 123 5.81 -4.76 -3.23
C ASP A 123 7.27 -4.65 -2.82
N ALA A 124 7.71 -3.43 -2.47
CA ALA A 124 9.05 -3.19 -1.92
C ALA A 124 9.07 -3.23 -0.38
N CYS A 125 8.10 -3.91 0.23
CA CYS A 125 8.03 -4.20 1.66
C CYS A 125 8.16 -2.92 2.50
N GLN A 126 9.26 -2.79 3.26
CA GLN A 126 9.46 -1.70 4.21
C GLN A 126 9.48 -0.31 3.55
N LYS A 127 9.96 -0.20 2.30
CA LYS A 127 9.98 1.08 1.56
C LYS A 127 8.55 1.54 1.27
N ASP A 128 7.71 0.63 0.80
CA ASP A 128 6.31 0.89 0.48
C ASP A 128 5.50 1.24 1.73
N LEU A 129 5.74 0.55 2.86
CA LEU A 129 5.07 0.86 4.12
C LEU A 129 5.38 2.29 4.60
N ARG A 130 6.65 2.73 4.52
CA ARG A 130 7.04 4.11 4.89
C ARG A 130 6.35 5.17 4.03
N ILE A 131 6.23 4.92 2.73
CA ILE A 131 5.52 5.81 1.80
C ILE A 131 4.04 5.83 2.13
N ARG A 132 3.45 4.65 2.38
CA ARG A 132 2.04 4.48 2.70
C ARG A 132 1.64 5.17 3.99
N GLU A 133 2.53 5.16 4.98
CA GLU A 133 2.37 5.85 6.27
C GLU A 133 2.40 7.38 6.08
N LYS A 134 3.34 7.91 5.31
CA LYS A 134 3.52 9.36 5.11
C LYS A 134 2.53 9.98 4.12
N LEU A 135 2.26 9.31 3.01
CA LEU A 135 1.57 9.88 1.83
C LEU A 135 0.24 9.17 1.51
N GLY A 136 -0.17 8.22 2.36
CA GLY A 136 -1.44 7.53 2.21
C GLY A 136 -1.51 6.60 0.98
N VAL A 137 -2.74 6.23 0.59
CA VAL A 137 -2.97 5.23 -0.47
C VAL A 137 -2.52 5.77 -1.81
N THR A 138 -2.88 7.02 -2.08
CA THR A 138 -2.62 7.69 -3.36
C THR A 138 -1.13 7.89 -3.56
N GLY A 139 -0.38 8.31 -2.53
CA GLY A 139 1.07 8.41 -2.63
C GLY A 139 1.73 7.06 -2.91
N LEU A 140 1.36 6.00 -2.18
CA LEU A 140 1.89 4.66 -2.48
C LEU A 140 1.59 4.24 -3.93
N ARG A 141 0.37 4.50 -4.41
CA ARG A 141 -0.03 4.14 -5.78
C ARG A 141 0.79 4.89 -6.83
N LEU A 142 0.96 6.21 -6.69
CA LEU A 142 1.81 7.03 -7.56
C LEU A 142 3.25 6.52 -7.58
N HIS A 143 3.80 6.24 -6.39
CA HIS A 143 5.14 5.68 -6.26
C HIS A 143 5.29 4.32 -6.96
N ARG A 144 4.28 3.45 -6.83
CA ARG A 144 4.28 2.14 -7.51
C ARG A 144 4.18 2.27 -9.02
N ILE A 145 3.30 3.14 -9.53
CA ILE A 145 3.16 3.42 -10.98
C ILE A 145 4.51 3.82 -11.57
N GLN A 146 5.19 4.80 -10.95
CA GLN A 146 6.50 5.26 -11.41
C GLN A 146 7.52 4.12 -11.44
N ARG A 147 7.59 3.32 -10.38
CA ARG A 147 8.52 2.19 -10.28
C ARG A 147 8.30 1.17 -11.39
N VAL A 148 7.08 0.65 -11.51
CA VAL A 148 6.79 -0.45 -12.45
C VAL A 148 6.87 0.01 -13.90
N ALA A 149 6.48 1.25 -14.21
CA ALA A 149 6.65 1.83 -15.54
C ALA A 149 8.13 1.92 -15.92
N HIS A 150 8.97 2.33 -14.98
CA HIS A 150 10.40 2.43 -15.21
C HIS A 150 11.06 1.06 -15.38
N GLU A 151 10.75 0.09 -14.50
CA GLU A 151 11.26 -1.27 -14.60
C GLU A 151 10.86 -1.95 -15.91
N ALA A 152 9.61 -1.76 -16.36
CA ALA A 152 9.14 -2.26 -17.65
C ALA A 152 9.94 -1.65 -18.80
N PHE A 153 10.09 -0.32 -18.80
CA PHE A 153 10.78 0.41 -19.87
C PHE A 153 12.26 0.01 -19.97
N GLN A 154 12.96 -0.09 -18.85
CA GLN A 154 14.36 -0.54 -18.82
C GLN A 154 14.56 -1.94 -19.41
N GLN A 155 13.51 -2.78 -19.38
CA GLN A 155 13.52 -4.13 -19.92
C GLN A 155 12.90 -4.21 -21.33
N GLY A 156 12.71 -3.07 -22.01
CA GLY A 156 12.20 -3.02 -23.38
C GLY A 156 10.68 -3.24 -23.49
N GLY A 157 9.94 -3.01 -22.40
CA GLY A 157 8.50 -3.20 -22.30
C GLY A 157 7.71 -1.92 -21.99
N LEU A 158 6.46 -1.89 -22.42
CA LEU A 158 5.49 -0.80 -22.22
C LEU A 158 4.24 -1.33 -21.53
N LEU A 159 3.86 -0.64 -20.46
CA LEU A 159 2.65 -0.96 -19.69
C LEU A 159 1.47 -0.12 -20.19
N THR A 160 0.36 -0.79 -20.47
CA THR A 160 -0.90 -0.09 -20.75
C THR A 160 -1.56 0.39 -19.47
N VAL A 161 -2.45 1.39 -19.56
CA VAL A 161 -3.26 1.80 -18.39
C VAL A 161 -4.21 0.71 -17.95
N GLU A 162 -4.65 -0.17 -18.85
CA GLU A 162 -5.48 -1.31 -18.50
C GLU A 162 -4.71 -2.33 -17.65
N ASP A 163 -3.46 -2.60 -18.00
CA ASP A 163 -2.57 -3.47 -17.22
C ASP A 163 -2.34 -2.90 -15.82
N LEU A 164 -1.98 -1.62 -15.74
CA LEU A 164 -1.79 -0.94 -14.46
C LEU A 164 -3.07 -0.95 -13.62
N ALA A 165 -4.23 -0.68 -14.22
CA ALA A 165 -5.51 -0.56 -13.54
C ALA A 165 -5.98 -1.91 -13.01
N ASN A 166 -6.12 -2.88 -13.92
CA ASN A 166 -6.86 -4.09 -13.68
C ASN A 166 -5.96 -5.24 -13.20
N ARG A 167 -4.70 -5.28 -13.64
CA ARG A 167 -3.82 -6.43 -13.38
C ARG A 167 -2.80 -6.17 -12.28
N LEU A 168 -2.32 -4.94 -12.14
CA LEU A 168 -1.25 -4.59 -11.19
C LEU A 168 -1.76 -3.91 -9.92
N LEU A 169 -2.61 -2.88 -10.05
CA LEU A 169 -2.97 -2.00 -8.92
C LEU A 169 -4.43 -2.15 -8.45
N ASN A 170 -5.25 -2.92 -9.16
CA ASN A 170 -6.66 -3.19 -8.86
C ASN A 170 -7.46 -1.90 -8.55
N CYS A 171 -7.35 -0.92 -9.43
CA CYS A 171 -8.05 0.36 -9.30
C CYS A 171 -8.66 0.78 -10.63
N GLY A 172 -9.72 1.59 -10.60
CA GLY A 172 -10.40 2.01 -11.83
C GLY A 172 -9.50 2.83 -12.74
N GLN A 173 -9.62 2.63 -14.06
CA GLN A 173 -8.84 3.37 -15.06
C GLN A 173 -8.91 4.89 -14.88
N ARG A 174 -10.10 5.44 -14.55
CA ARG A 174 -10.27 6.88 -14.26
C ARG A 174 -9.39 7.37 -13.11
N THR A 175 -9.14 6.55 -12.11
CA THR A 175 -8.23 6.87 -10.99
C THR A 175 -6.80 6.92 -11.49
N LEU A 176 -6.36 5.93 -12.28
CA LEU A 176 -5.03 5.95 -12.88
C LEU A 176 -4.83 7.10 -13.86
N SER A 177 -5.80 7.44 -14.69
CA SER A 177 -5.68 8.60 -15.59
C SER A 177 -5.48 9.90 -14.82
N ARG A 178 -6.09 10.04 -13.62
CA ARG A 178 -5.84 11.18 -12.74
C ARG A 178 -4.45 11.13 -12.13
N ASP A 179 -4.04 9.96 -11.63
CA ASP A 179 -2.72 9.76 -11.05
C ASP A 179 -1.61 10.04 -12.07
N ILE A 180 -1.74 9.58 -13.30
CA ILE A 180 -0.78 9.83 -14.40
C ILE A 180 -0.73 11.34 -14.75
N LYS A 181 -1.86 12.04 -14.71
CA LYS A 181 -1.86 13.52 -14.85
C LYS A 181 -1.11 14.18 -13.70
N THR A 182 -1.28 13.71 -12.47
CA THR A 182 -0.53 14.20 -11.30
C THR A 182 0.97 13.97 -11.45
N LEU A 183 1.38 12.81 -12.01
CA LEU A 183 2.78 12.52 -12.32
C LEU A 183 3.35 13.46 -13.37
N LYS A 184 2.65 13.64 -14.51
CA LYS A 184 3.05 14.56 -15.60
C LYS A 184 3.23 16.01 -15.14
N ASN A 185 2.42 16.44 -14.18
CA ASN A 185 2.46 17.82 -13.67
C ASN A 185 3.55 18.04 -12.59
N ASN A 186 4.47 17.09 -12.39
CA ASN A 186 5.58 17.14 -11.41
C ASN A 186 5.15 17.42 -9.95
N GLN A 187 3.89 17.18 -9.60
CA GLN A 187 3.37 17.45 -8.25
C GLN A 187 3.70 16.34 -7.23
N TYR A 188 4.35 15.25 -7.65
CA TYR A 188 4.67 14.11 -6.80
C TYR A 188 6.13 13.67 -6.96
N ILE A 189 6.97 13.89 -5.93
CA ILE A 189 8.34 13.37 -5.86
C ILE A 189 8.53 12.74 -4.47
N PRO A 190 8.73 11.41 -4.39
CA PRO A 190 9.97 10.95 -3.77
C PRO A 190 10.51 9.65 -4.37
N TRP A 191 11.56 9.75 -5.18
CA TRP A 191 12.64 8.77 -5.27
C TRP A 191 13.92 9.56 -4.98
N GLN A 192 14.66 9.21 -3.93
CA GLN A 192 15.60 10.10 -3.25
C GLN A 192 16.64 10.71 -4.23
N LYS A 193 16.49 12.02 -4.51
CA LYS A 193 17.36 12.90 -5.33
C LYS A 193 17.77 12.32 -6.70
N GLN A 194 17.10 12.79 -7.76
CA GLN A 194 17.59 12.70 -9.14
C GLN A 194 19.02 13.28 -9.24
N SER A 195 19.98 12.43 -9.57
CA SER A 195 21.35 12.83 -9.95
C SER A 195 21.81 12.14 -11.23
N ASP A 196 20.89 11.82 -12.13
CA ASP A 196 21.24 11.34 -13.46
C ASP A 196 20.24 11.87 -14.49
N GLN A 197 20.76 12.62 -15.45
CA GLN A 197 20.04 13.39 -16.45
C GLN A 197 19.66 12.53 -17.67
N SER A 198 19.98 11.24 -17.63
CA SER A 198 19.73 10.24 -18.69
C SER A 198 18.47 9.37 -18.47
N VAL A 199 17.77 9.52 -17.35
CA VAL A 199 16.64 8.65 -16.98
C VAL A 199 15.32 9.22 -17.51
N PRO A 200 14.60 8.51 -18.42
CA PRO A 200 13.34 9.00 -18.96
C PRO A 200 12.28 9.14 -17.87
N ARG A 201 11.45 10.18 -17.98
CA ARG A 201 10.39 10.43 -16.99
C ARG A 201 9.37 9.30 -17.03
N ALA A 202 8.72 9.04 -15.89
CA ALA A 202 7.68 7.99 -15.83
C ALA A 202 6.58 8.20 -16.89
N GLU A 203 6.30 9.44 -17.29
CA GLU A 203 5.39 9.74 -18.41
C GLU A 203 5.91 9.37 -19.80
N GLU A 204 7.22 9.34 -20.02
CA GLU A 204 7.87 8.97 -21.28
C GLU A 204 7.93 7.44 -21.42
N CYS A 205 8.08 6.74 -20.29
CA CYS A 205 7.98 5.28 -20.20
C CYS A 205 6.55 4.73 -20.39
N LEU A 206 5.55 5.61 -20.35
CA LEU A 206 4.13 5.29 -20.60
C LEU A 206 3.73 5.63 -22.04
N SER A 207 4.65 5.50 -23.00
CA SER A 207 4.34 5.73 -24.41
C SER A 207 3.27 4.72 -24.86
N ILE A 208 2.12 5.26 -25.27
CA ILE A 208 0.84 4.60 -25.61
C ILE A 208 -0.16 4.64 -24.44
N LEU A 209 -0.68 5.85 -24.26
CA LEU A 209 -1.92 6.15 -23.56
C LEU A 209 -2.83 6.94 -24.50
#